data_AF-A0A383A1M7-F1
#
_entry.id   AF-A0A383A1M7-F1
#
_cell.length_a   1.000
_cell.length_b   1.000
_cell.length_c   1.000
_cell.angle_alpha   90.00
_cell.angle_beta   90.00
_cell.angle_gamma   90.00
#
_symmetry.space_group_name_H-M   'P 1'
#
loop_
_entity.id
_entity.type
_entity.pdbx_description
1 polymer ?
#
loop_
_entity_poly.entity_id
_entity_poly.type
_entity_poly.pdbx_seq_one_letter_code
_entity_poly.pdbx_strand_id
1 'polypeptide(L)'
;MKNPELLSILQDSFIGCDTHYPTIDGKRGSRVYLDSAASTLMMEPAFNVGHQFLMHYASTHSDLHYSAKGASKAFEWAHKRVLEFVGASEEKYCAFFAG
;
A
#
# COMPACT_ATOMS: atom_id res chain seq x y z
N MET A 1 -2.28 -0.55 -22.59
CA MET A 1 -3.20 0.46 -22.03
C MET A 1 -2.65 1.82 -22.43
N LYS A 2 -3.49 2.78 -22.85
CA LYS A 2 -3.00 4.12 -23.19
C LYS A 2 -2.66 4.88 -21.90
N ASN A 3 -1.65 5.75 -21.93
CA ASN A 3 -1.24 6.53 -20.75
C ASN A 3 -2.38 7.25 -20.01
N PRO A 4 -3.40 7.84 -20.69
CA PRO A 4 -4.51 8.51 -20.01
C PRO A 4 -5.42 7.55 -19.23
N GLU A 5 -5.65 6.34 -19.75
CA GLU A 5 -6.48 5.32 -19.08
C GLU A 5 -5.79 4.83 -17.81
N LEU A 6 -4.46 4.60 -17.88
CA LEU A 6 -3.67 4.23 -16.71
C LEU A 6 -3.73 5.29 -15.62
N LEU A 7 -3.59 6.56 -16.01
CA LEU A 7 -3.64 7.67 -15.07
C LEU A 7 -4.99 7.74 -14.34
N SER A 8 -6.10 7.59 -15.07
CA SER A 8 -7.44 7.57 -14.46
C SER A 8 -7.56 6.44 -13.43
N ILE A 9 -7.16 5.22 -13.81
CA ILE A 9 -7.20 4.06 -12.90
C ILE A 9 -6.39 4.34 -11.62
N LEU A 10 -5.19 4.92 -11.76
CA LEU A 10 -4.35 5.24 -10.60
C LEU A 10 -4.99 6.31 -9.71
N GLN A 11 -5.59 7.35 -10.29
CA GLN A 11 -6.27 8.40 -9.53
C GLN A 11 -7.46 7.86 -8.75
N ASP A 12 -8.23 6.96 -9.36
CA ASP A 12 -9.41 6.33 -8.76
C ASP A 12 -9.03 5.24 -7.73
N SER A 13 -7.78 4.80 -7.69
CA SER A 13 -7.31 3.74 -6.77
C SER A 13 -7.05 4.21 -5.34
N PHE A 14 -7.27 5.49 -5.00
CA PHE A 14 -7.02 6.01 -3.66
C PHE A 14 -8.32 6.21 -2.88
N ILE A 15 -8.31 5.73 -1.63
CA ILE A 15 -9.46 5.83 -0.73
C ILE A 15 -9.74 7.30 -0.41
N GLY A 16 -10.99 7.72 -0.64
CA GLY A 16 -11.47 9.07 -0.35
C GLY A 16 -11.16 10.13 -1.41
N CYS A 17 -10.78 9.72 -2.63
CA CYS A 17 -10.68 10.62 -3.79
C CYS A 17 -12.04 11.24 -4.18
N ASP A 18 -13.13 10.51 -3.97
CA ASP A 18 -14.51 10.92 -4.22
C ASP A 18 -15.16 11.67 -3.03
N THR A 19 -14.39 12.02 -2.02
CA THR A 19 -14.90 12.78 -0.87
C THR A 19 -15.28 14.19 -1.30
N HIS A 20 -16.45 14.67 -0.85
CA HIS A 20 -16.94 16.00 -1.15
C HIS A 20 -17.07 16.85 0.12
N TYR A 21 -16.71 18.12 0.05
CA TYR A 21 -16.79 19.08 1.15
C TYR A 21 -17.74 20.24 0.83
N PRO A 22 -18.43 20.81 1.83
CA PRO A 22 -19.24 22.02 1.63
C PRO A 22 -18.34 23.22 1.29
N THR A 23 -18.80 24.08 0.40
CA THR A 23 -18.14 25.32 0.00
C THR A 23 -18.88 26.54 0.54
N ILE A 24 -18.21 27.69 0.56
CA ILE A 24 -18.75 28.94 1.12
C ILE A 24 -20.01 29.44 0.38
N ASP A 25 -20.18 29.06 -0.89
CA ASP A 25 -21.37 29.35 -1.71
C ASP A 25 -22.50 28.33 -1.52
N GLY A 26 -22.39 27.44 -0.53
CA GLY A 26 -23.40 26.41 -0.22
C GLY A 26 -23.39 25.21 -1.16
N LYS A 27 -22.47 25.15 -2.13
CA LYS A 27 -22.27 23.98 -2.99
C LYS A 27 -21.43 22.90 -2.27
N ARG A 28 -21.17 21.81 -2.98
CA ARG A 28 -20.20 20.79 -2.59
C ARG A 28 -19.12 20.69 -3.66
N GLY A 29 -17.86 20.67 -3.23
CA GLY A 29 -16.70 20.48 -4.11
C GLY A 29 -16.00 19.16 -3.81
N SER A 30 -15.43 18.54 -4.85
CA SER A 30 -14.58 17.36 -4.69
C SER A 30 -13.31 17.71 -3.93
N ARG A 31 -12.78 16.73 -3.20
CA ARG A 31 -11.50 16.86 -2.49
C ARG A 31 -10.37 17.09 -3.48
N VAL A 32 -9.55 18.11 -3.21
CA VAL A 32 -8.26 18.30 -3.86
C VAL A 32 -7.18 18.16 -2.79
N TYR A 33 -6.46 17.04 -2.80
CA TYR A 33 -5.46 16.72 -1.79
C TYR A 33 -4.07 17.17 -2.24
N LEU A 34 -3.56 18.26 -1.64
CA LEU A 34 -2.27 18.87 -1.99
C LEU A 34 -1.27 18.83 -0.82
N ASP A 35 -1.34 17.77 -0.01
CA ASP A 35 -0.52 17.61 1.20
C ASP A 35 0.25 16.28 1.24
N SER A 36 0.50 15.69 0.06
CA SER A 36 1.19 14.39 -0.07
C SER A 36 2.63 14.38 0.45
N ALA A 37 3.24 15.55 0.66
CA ALA A 37 4.56 15.67 1.27
C ALA A 37 4.55 15.38 2.77
N ALA A 38 3.41 15.61 3.45
CA ALA A 38 3.23 15.25 4.87
C ALA A 38 2.88 13.77 5.02
N SER A 39 1.88 13.30 4.25
CA SER A 39 1.51 11.88 4.15
C SER A 39 0.68 11.66 2.89
N THR A 40 0.69 10.46 2.31
CA THR A 40 -0.09 10.17 1.11
C THR A 40 -1.48 9.62 1.44
N LEU A 41 -2.42 9.73 0.50
CA LEU A 41 -3.67 8.97 0.58
C LEU A 41 -3.40 7.46 0.54
N MET A 42 -4.26 6.68 1.18
CA MET A 42 -4.18 5.23 1.17
C MET A 42 -4.62 4.69 -0.19
N MET A 43 -3.75 3.94 -0.87
CA MET A 43 -4.10 3.23 -2.10
C MET A 43 -4.91 1.97 -1.75
N GLU A 44 -6.11 1.85 -2.30
CA GLU A 44 -7.09 0.81 -1.96
C GLU A 44 -6.53 -0.62 -2.18
N PRO A 45 -5.88 -0.96 -3.32
CA PRO A 45 -5.25 -2.27 -3.47
C PRO A 45 -4.26 -2.63 -2.35
N ALA A 46 -3.42 -1.67 -1.92
CA ALA A 46 -2.46 -1.91 -0.85
C ALA A 46 -3.15 -2.14 0.50
N PHE A 47 -4.18 -1.34 0.79
CA PHE A 47 -5.03 -1.51 1.97
C PHE A 47 -5.70 -2.90 1.99
N ASN A 48 -6.29 -3.31 0.87
CA ASN A 48 -6.99 -4.59 0.76
C ASN A 48 -6.06 -5.78 0.96
N VAL A 49 -4.86 -5.76 0.38
CA VAL A 49 -3.84 -6.81 0.58
C VAL A 49 -3.43 -6.89 2.05
N GLY A 50 -3.16 -5.74 2.68
CA GLY A 50 -2.81 -5.68 4.10
C GLY A 50 -3.95 -6.22 4.99
N HIS A 51 -5.19 -5.83 4.71
CA HIS A 51 -6.35 -6.27 5.47
C HIS A 51 -6.63 -7.77 5.31
N GLN A 52 -6.54 -8.31 4.09
CA GLN A 52 -6.68 -9.74 3.83
C GLN A 52 -5.59 -10.56 4.53
N PHE A 53 -4.36 -10.05 4.57
CA PHE A 53 -3.26 -10.71 5.27
C PHE A 53 -3.54 -10.92 6.77
N LEU A 54 -4.26 -9.99 7.42
CA LEU A 54 -4.58 -10.08 8.85
C LEU A 54 -5.37 -11.34 9.22
N MET A 55 -6.18 -11.88 8.30
CA MET A 55 -6.92 -13.13 8.51
C MET A 55 -6.01 -14.35 8.65
N HIS A 56 -4.76 -14.25 8.20
CA HIS A 56 -3.75 -15.30 8.22
C HIS A 56 -2.52 -14.92 9.06
N TYR A 57 -2.61 -13.84 9.84
CA TYR A 57 -1.49 -13.32 10.62
C TYR A 57 -0.96 -14.37 11.60
N ALA A 58 0.37 -14.45 11.68
CA ALA A 58 1.11 -15.25 12.63
C ALA A 58 2.52 -14.69 12.80
N SER A 59 3.18 -15.05 13.91
CA SER A 59 4.60 -14.76 14.09
C SER A 59 5.44 -15.45 13.01
N THR A 60 6.43 -14.74 12.47
CA THR A 60 7.28 -15.18 11.35
C THR A 60 8.43 -16.10 11.77
N HIS A 61 8.50 -16.49 13.04
CA HIS A 61 9.57 -17.31 13.62
C HIS A 61 9.16 -18.77 13.88
N SER A 62 8.05 -19.21 13.30
CA SER A 62 7.51 -20.56 13.50
C SER A 62 7.24 -21.24 12.17
N ASP A 63 7.64 -22.51 12.05
CA ASP A 63 7.28 -23.37 10.93
C ASP A 63 6.22 -24.42 11.31
N LEU A 64 5.66 -24.31 12.53
CA LEU A 64 4.82 -25.37 13.09
C LEU A 64 3.41 -25.39 12.49
N HIS A 65 2.87 -24.23 12.10
CA HIS A 65 1.51 -24.13 11.56
C HIS A 65 1.46 -23.33 10.26
N TYR A 66 0.43 -23.60 9.46
CA TYR A 66 0.32 -23.05 8.09
C TYR A 66 0.31 -21.52 8.06
N SER A 67 -0.37 -20.86 9.00
CA SER A 67 -0.39 -19.40 9.07
C SER A 67 1.00 -18.81 9.28
N ALA A 68 1.85 -19.43 10.11
CA ALA A 68 3.21 -18.94 10.33
C ALA A 68 4.08 -19.09 9.08
N LYS A 69 4.00 -20.23 8.39
CA LYS A 69 4.65 -20.42 7.08
C LYS A 69 4.20 -19.38 6.05
N GLY A 70 2.91 -19.07 6.02
CA GLY A 70 2.33 -18.05 5.14
C GLY A 70 2.84 -16.65 5.47
N ALA A 71 2.83 -16.29 6.76
CA ALA A 71 3.32 -15.01 7.25
C ALA A 71 4.80 -14.81 6.98
N SER A 72 5.66 -15.82 7.24
CA SER A 72 7.10 -15.76 6.97
C SER A 72 7.37 -15.54 5.48
N LYS A 73 6.68 -16.28 4.59
CA LYS A 73 6.82 -16.10 3.14
C LYS A 73 6.38 -14.71 2.68
N ALA A 74 5.27 -14.18 3.22
CA ALA A 74 4.81 -12.83 2.88
C ALA A 74 5.82 -11.77 3.34
N PHE A 75 6.41 -11.95 4.51
CA PHE A 75 7.44 -11.06 5.05
C PHE A 75 8.73 -11.08 4.20
N GLU A 76 9.25 -12.26 3.88
CA GLU A 76 10.39 -12.44 2.97
C GLU A 76 10.12 -11.82 1.60
N TRP A 77 8.92 -12.04 1.05
CA TRP A 77 8.50 -11.47 -0.22
C TRP A 77 8.48 -9.94 -0.18
N ALA A 78 8.00 -9.32 0.90
CA ALA A 78 8.00 -7.88 1.07
C ALA A 78 9.43 -7.30 1.10
N HIS A 79 10.36 -7.94 1.82
CA HIS A 79 11.77 -7.53 1.84
C HIS A 79 12.37 -7.50 0.43
N LYS A 80 12.16 -8.57 -0.35
CA LYS A 80 12.59 -8.66 -1.74
C LYS A 80 12.01 -7.56 -2.62
N ARG A 81 10.71 -7.28 -2.49
CA ARG A 81 10.05 -6.21 -3.28
C ARG A 81 10.62 -4.83 -2.99
N VAL A 82 10.93 -4.53 -1.73
CA VAL A 82 11.52 -3.23 -1.37
C VAL A 82 12.94 -3.09 -1.92
N LEU A 83 13.76 -4.14 -1.85
CA LEU A 83 15.10 -4.14 -2.43
C LEU A 83 15.05 -3.94 -3.96
N GLU A 84 14.18 -4.66 -4.66
CA GLU A 84 14.01 -4.48 -6.10
C GLU A 84 13.51 -3.07 -6.47
N PHE A 85 12.58 -2.51 -5.69
CA PHE A 85 12.04 -1.17 -5.93
C PHE A 85 13.14 -0.09 -5.89
N VAL A 86 14.11 -0.22 -4.98
CA VAL A 86 15.25 0.69 -4.88
C VAL A 86 16.47 0.26 -5.70
N GLY A 87 16.38 -0.86 -6.44
CA GLY A 87 17.48 -1.40 -7.24
C GLY A 87 18.65 -1.97 -6.44
N ALA A 88 18.41 -2.43 -5.21
CA ALA A 88 19.43 -3.01 -4.33
C ALA A 88 19.51 -4.54 -4.49
N SER A 89 20.73 -5.09 -4.52
CA SER A 89 20.96 -6.53 -4.55
C SER A 89 20.74 -7.18 -3.18
N GLU A 90 19.94 -8.25 -3.14
CA GLU A 90 19.71 -9.09 -1.94
C GLU A 90 20.99 -9.75 -1.40
N GLU A 91 22.00 -9.97 -2.24
CA GLU A 91 23.28 -10.56 -1.79
C GLU A 91 24.12 -9.60 -0.96
N LYS A 92 23.88 -8.28 -1.08
CA LYS A 92 24.70 -7.23 -0.48
C LYS A 92 23.93 -6.37 0.52
N TYR A 93 22.62 -6.25 0.37
CA TYR A 93 21.78 -5.35 1.14
C TYR A 93 20.61 -6.10 1.79
N CYS A 94 20.21 -5.62 2.96
CA CYS A 94 19.03 -6.08 3.67
C CYS A 94 18.05 -4.92 3.79
N ALA A 95 16.76 -5.16 3.50
CA ALA A 95 15.71 -4.22 3.85
C ALA A 95 15.44 -4.32 5.36
N PHE A 96 15.43 -3.18 6.05
CA PHE A 96 15.02 -3.11 7.45
C PHE A 96 13.70 -2.36 7.53
N PHE A 97 12.66 -3.02 8.02
CA PHE A 97 11.36 -2.39 8.27
C PHE A 97 11.36 -1.76 9.66
N ALA A 98 11.27 -0.43 9.68
CA ALA A 98 11.20 0.38 10.89
C ALA A 98 9.86 1.13 10.92
N GLY A 99 9.28 1.21 12.11
CA GLY A 99 8.01 1.88 12.40
C GLY A 99 7.80 1.91 13.90
#